data_AF-A0A535U7I8-F1
#
_entry.id   AF-A0A535U7I8-F1
#
_cell.length_a   1.000
_cell.length_b   1.000
_cell.length_c   1.000
_cell.angle_alpha   90.00
_cell.angle_beta   90.00
_cell.angle_gamma   90.00
#
_symmetry.space_group_name_H-M   'P 1'
#
loop_
_entity.id
_entity.type
_entity.pdbx_description
1 polymer ?
#
loop_
_entity_poly.entity_id
_entity_poly.type
_entity_poly.pdbx_seq_one_letter_code
_entity_poly.pdbx_strand_id
1 'polypeptide(L)'
;MNQQLVDRLVRATLYEGYILYPYSPRAIKNRIRWTFGGVYPRAYGEASGGTDPWTAQTECLLEGGDDAVVEARLRFLHVLVRTIGSIVPPLAALPEVPEYTEVPELKVGLTVHRPWEEAAERQLDAGRHRCGDLCAGPVRTSVTVPAGRTHEALSGDDGTVVGVAVRDHEELGVELEVGAERLEGDLRRVRVRVANVTPYEVGDRDRERAMRHSLVSTHALLGVEGGRWLSLADPPEHAAEAAAACVNTGMWPVLVGEPGDDDTVLASPIILEDHVQVAPESPGDLFDSREIDELLTLSILTLTDEEKDAMRAARA
;
A
#
# COMPACT_ATOMS: atom_id res chain seq x y z
N MET A 1 16.42 -12.20 1.76
CA MET A 1 15.03 -11.76 2.02
C MET A 1 14.09 -12.96 2.16
N ASN A 2 13.48 -13.12 3.34
CA ASN A 2 12.41 -14.09 3.56
C ASN A 2 11.07 -13.57 3.01
N GLN A 3 10.82 -13.82 1.72
CA GLN A 3 9.67 -13.30 0.98
C GLN A 3 8.31 -13.59 1.64
N GLN A 4 8.13 -14.76 2.27
CA GLN A 4 6.85 -15.14 2.89
C GLN A 4 6.55 -14.38 4.18
N LEU A 5 7.58 -14.02 4.96
CA LEU A 5 7.42 -13.20 6.16
C LEU A 5 7.14 -11.75 5.77
N VAL A 6 7.94 -11.23 4.83
CA VAL A 6 7.75 -9.93 4.20
C VAL A 6 6.34 -9.76 3.67
N ASP A 7 5.84 -10.71 2.90
CA ASP A 7 4.50 -10.60 2.32
C ASP A 7 3.39 -10.68 3.39
N ARG A 8 3.62 -11.36 4.51
CA ARG A 8 2.68 -11.35 5.65
C ARG A 8 2.69 -10.01 6.37
N LEU A 9 3.87 -9.49 6.69
CA LEU A 9 4.02 -8.20 7.36
C LEU A 9 3.50 -7.07 6.50
N VAL A 10 3.90 -7.02 5.23
CA VAL A 10 3.45 -6.01 4.29
C VAL A 10 1.95 -6.11 4.08
N ARG A 11 1.34 -7.30 3.99
CA ARG A 11 -0.13 -7.39 3.96
C ARG A 11 -0.74 -6.89 5.26
N ALA A 12 -0.23 -7.31 6.41
CA ALA A 12 -0.74 -6.85 7.69
C ALA A 12 -0.68 -5.33 7.81
N THR A 13 0.43 -4.68 7.48
CA THR A 13 0.62 -3.23 7.60
C THR A 13 0.00 -2.44 6.44
N LEU A 14 0.00 -2.98 5.21
CA LEU A 14 -0.69 -2.38 4.05
C LEU A 14 -2.16 -2.20 4.38
N TYR A 15 -2.73 -3.25 4.97
CA TYR A 15 -4.14 -3.32 5.27
C TYR A 15 -4.50 -2.77 6.63
N GLU A 16 -3.61 -2.70 7.62
CA GLU A 16 -3.95 -2.12 8.93
C GLU A 16 -4.43 -0.66 8.78
N GLY A 17 -3.67 0.20 8.11
CA GLY A 17 -4.12 1.57 7.81
C GLY A 17 -5.33 1.64 6.85
N TYR A 18 -5.55 0.60 6.03
CA TYR A 18 -6.65 0.51 5.07
C TYR A 18 -7.91 -0.15 5.65
N ILE A 19 -7.84 -0.93 6.72
CA ILE A 19 -8.92 -1.76 7.30
C ILE A 19 -9.32 -1.26 8.68
N LEU A 20 -8.47 -0.46 9.36
CA LEU A 20 -8.73 0.08 10.70
C LEU A 20 -10.03 0.90 10.84
N TYR A 21 -10.78 1.12 9.76
CA TYR A 21 -12.18 1.51 9.86
C TYR A 21 -13.08 0.58 9.04
N PRO A 22 -14.07 -0.10 9.67
CA PRO A 22 -15.09 -0.83 8.93
C PRO A 22 -15.87 0.17 8.08
N TYR A 23 -15.66 0.10 6.77
CA TYR A 23 -16.27 0.97 5.78
C TYR A 23 -17.75 0.61 5.59
N SER A 24 -18.60 1.04 6.52
CA SER A 24 -20.02 1.15 6.21
C SER A 24 -20.23 2.34 5.28
N PRO A 25 -20.88 2.16 4.10
CA PRO A 25 -21.23 3.25 3.19
C PRO A 25 -22.11 4.34 3.82
N ARG A 26 -22.66 4.10 5.03
CA ARG A 26 -23.56 5.01 5.74
C ARG A 26 -22.92 5.79 6.88
N ALA A 27 -21.71 5.44 7.31
CA ALA A 27 -21.08 6.09 8.46
C ALA A 27 -20.41 7.42 8.06
N ILE A 28 -20.90 8.53 8.62
CA ILE A 28 -20.41 9.90 8.36
C ILE A 28 -18.91 10.05 8.66
N LYS A 29 -18.39 9.32 9.67
CA LYS A 29 -16.97 9.30 10.04
C LYS A 29 -16.07 8.71 8.95
N ASN A 30 -16.63 8.02 7.96
CA ASN A 30 -15.92 7.32 6.88
C ASN A 30 -15.75 8.18 5.62
N ARG A 31 -16.15 9.46 5.63
CA ARG A 31 -16.02 10.37 4.49
C ARG A 31 -14.60 10.90 4.27
N ILE A 32 -13.72 10.78 5.28
CA ILE A 32 -12.34 11.24 5.20
C ILE A 32 -11.44 10.02 5.42
N ARG A 33 -10.82 9.53 4.34
CA ARG A 33 -9.81 8.47 4.45
C ARG A 33 -8.52 9.06 5.02
N TRP A 34 -8.14 8.61 6.22
CA TRP A 34 -6.78 8.77 6.71
C TRP A 34 -5.90 7.74 6.01
N THR A 35 -5.26 8.18 4.93
CA THR A 35 -4.31 7.37 4.14
C THR A 35 -2.90 7.61 4.68
N PHE A 36 -2.50 6.82 5.68
CA PHE A 36 -1.08 6.75 6.04
C PHE A 36 -0.26 6.33 4.81
N GLY A 37 0.85 7.02 4.56
CA GLY A 37 1.74 6.74 3.42
C GLY A 37 1.17 7.11 2.06
N GLY A 38 0.24 8.07 2.00
CA GLY A 38 -0.24 8.63 0.73
C GLY A 38 0.83 9.42 -0.01
N VAL A 39 1.10 9.08 -1.28
CA VAL A 39 2.00 9.82 -2.18
C VAL A 39 1.18 10.32 -3.37
N TYR A 40 0.85 11.60 -3.35
CA TYR A 40 -0.11 12.26 -4.26
C TYR A 40 0.56 12.79 -5.52
N PRO A 41 -0.21 13.06 -6.60
CA PRO A 41 0.35 13.72 -7.78
C PRO A 41 1.04 15.03 -7.40
N ARG A 42 2.22 15.27 -7.97
CA ARG A 42 3.04 16.45 -7.68
C ARG A 42 2.27 17.77 -7.71
N ALA A 43 1.49 17.99 -8.76
CA ALA A 43 0.73 19.23 -8.93
C ALA A 43 -0.29 19.44 -7.79
N TYR A 44 -0.94 18.37 -7.32
CA TYR A 44 -1.86 18.42 -6.19
C TYR A 44 -1.10 18.67 -4.87
N GLY A 45 -0.04 17.93 -4.60
CA GLY A 45 0.73 18.08 -3.36
C GLY A 45 1.36 19.47 -3.19
N GLU A 46 1.87 20.06 -4.28
CA GLU A 46 2.35 21.44 -4.31
C GLU A 46 1.21 22.45 -4.06
N ALA A 47 0.03 22.24 -4.65
CA ALA A 47 -1.14 23.12 -4.46
C ALA A 47 -1.74 23.05 -3.05
N SER A 48 -1.65 21.89 -2.39
CA SER A 48 -2.10 21.66 -1.01
C SER A 48 -1.14 22.19 0.06
N GLY A 49 -0.04 22.85 -0.34
CA GLY A 49 0.93 23.42 0.61
C GLY A 49 1.73 22.36 1.37
N GLY A 50 1.88 21.16 0.80
CA GLY A 50 2.67 20.07 1.37
C GLY A 50 1.98 19.20 2.43
N THR A 51 0.69 19.42 2.72
CA THR A 51 -0.07 18.55 3.63
C THR A 51 -0.26 17.13 3.07
N ASP A 52 -0.41 17.04 1.75
CA ASP A 52 -0.52 15.80 1.00
C ASP A 52 0.78 15.65 0.17
N PRO A 53 1.79 14.92 0.66
CA PRO A 53 3.10 14.89 0.03
C PRO A 53 3.07 14.15 -1.31
N TRP A 54 3.88 14.59 -2.27
CA TRP A 54 4.06 13.91 -3.56
C TRP A 54 5.32 13.04 -3.62
N THR A 55 6.08 13.01 -2.52
CA THR A 55 7.25 12.16 -2.34
C THR A 55 7.25 11.50 -0.97
N ALA A 56 7.85 10.32 -0.90
CA ALA A 56 8.25 9.67 0.35
C ALA A 56 9.73 9.29 0.27
N GLN A 57 10.40 9.17 1.41
CA GLN A 57 11.81 8.83 1.49
C GLN A 57 12.09 8.03 2.75
N THR A 58 12.97 7.05 2.63
CA THR A 58 13.62 6.42 3.77
C THR A 58 15.13 6.36 3.55
N GLU A 59 15.89 6.46 4.64
CA GLU A 59 17.31 6.19 4.70
C GLU A 59 17.57 5.06 5.68
N CYS A 60 18.31 4.05 5.26
CA CYS A 60 18.67 2.88 6.03
C CYS A 60 20.19 2.81 6.15
N LEU A 61 20.69 2.22 7.24
CA LEU A 61 22.11 1.95 7.41
C LEU A 61 22.44 0.52 7.05
N LEU A 62 23.48 0.35 6.25
CA LEU A 62 24.00 -0.93 5.80
C LEU A 62 25.45 -1.06 6.21
N GLU A 63 25.81 -2.14 6.90
CA GLU A 63 27.19 -2.55 7.10
C GLU A 63 27.53 -3.67 6.10
N GLY A 64 28.42 -3.38 5.15
CA GLY A 64 28.83 -4.36 4.12
C GLY A 64 29.47 -3.72 2.90
N GLY A 65 30.45 -4.40 2.31
CA GLY A 65 31.36 -3.91 1.27
C GLY A 65 30.72 -3.39 -0.03
N ASP A 66 31.55 -2.96 -0.99
CA ASP A 66 31.07 -2.49 -2.30
C ASP A 66 30.40 -3.59 -3.13
N ASP A 67 30.79 -4.83 -2.84
CA ASP A 67 30.24 -6.03 -3.44
C ASP A 67 28.92 -6.48 -2.79
N ALA A 68 28.50 -5.86 -1.68
CA ALA A 68 27.18 -6.11 -1.12
C ALA A 68 26.11 -5.72 -2.14
N VAL A 69 25.05 -6.51 -2.23
CA VAL A 69 23.98 -6.34 -3.21
C VAL A 69 22.71 -5.93 -2.49
N VAL A 70 22.19 -4.75 -2.82
CA VAL A 70 20.93 -4.23 -2.31
C VAL A 70 19.83 -4.53 -3.33
N GLU A 71 18.77 -5.18 -2.86
CA GLU A 71 17.49 -5.31 -3.57
C GLU A 71 16.52 -4.26 -2.99
N ALA A 72 15.79 -3.55 -3.85
CA ALA A 72 14.76 -2.62 -3.42
C ALA A 72 13.47 -2.82 -4.20
N ARG A 73 12.35 -2.84 -3.47
CA ARG A 73 11.00 -3.01 -3.99
C ARG A 73 10.05 -2.04 -3.31
N LEU A 74 9.15 -1.47 -4.08
CA LEU A 74 8.05 -0.66 -3.58
C LEU A 74 6.76 -1.47 -3.63
N ARG A 75 5.96 -1.46 -2.57
CA ARG A 75 4.59 -2.00 -2.55
C ARG A 75 3.64 -0.94 -2.06
N PHE A 76 2.50 -0.81 -2.71
CA PHE A 76 1.49 0.20 -2.40
C PHE A 76 0.11 -0.24 -2.89
N LEU A 77 -0.92 0.41 -2.40
CA LEU A 77 -2.29 0.28 -2.86
C LEU A 77 -2.61 1.36 -3.90
N HIS A 78 -3.28 0.93 -4.98
CA HIS A 78 -3.84 1.81 -5.99
C HIS A 78 -5.37 1.75 -5.89
N VAL A 79 -6.02 2.90 -5.73
CA VAL A 79 -7.48 2.98 -5.56
C VAL A 79 -8.19 2.62 -6.86
N LEU A 80 -9.22 1.78 -6.77
CA LEU A 80 -10.15 1.47 -7.85
C LEU A 80 -11.55 1.90 -7.46
N VAL A 81 -12.32 2.30 -8.47
CA VAL A 81 -13.73 2.62 -8.33
C VAL A 81 -14.51 1.45 -8.87
N ARG A 82 -15.28 0.77 -8.01
CA ARG A 82 -16.19 -0.28 -8.43
C ARG A 82 -17.60 0.28 -8.58
N THR A 83 -18.15 0.19 -9.79
CA THR A 83 -19.57 0.47 -10.07
C THR A 83 -20.30 -0.82 -10.41
N ILE A 84 -21.64 -0.79 -10.29
CA ILE A 84 -22.50 -1.93 -10.56
C ILE A 84 -23.45 -1.56 -11.70
N GLY A 85 -23.48 -2.40 -12.73
CA GLY A 85 -24.39 -2.29 -13.86
C GLY A 85 -25.44 -3.40 -13.84
N SER A 86 -26.69 -3.04 -14.11
CA SER A 86 -27.75 -3.98 -14.47
C SER A 86 -27.75 -4.21 -15.99
N ILE A 87 -28.01 -5.45 -16.39
CA ILE A 87 -28.09 -5.84 -17.81
C ILE A 87 -29.50 -6.37 -18.08
N VAL A 88 -30.23 -5.66 -18.96
CA VAL A 88 -31.61 -6.00 -19.33
C VAL A 88 -31.74 -5.91 -20.85
N PRO A 89 -32.11 -7.00 -21.55
CA PRO A 89 -32.37 -8.35 -21.03
C PRO A 89 -31.07 -9.07 -20.57
N PRO A 90 -31.17 -10.10 -19.69
CA PRO A 90 -30.02 -10.91 -19.28
C PRO A 90 -29.29 -11.55 -20.46
N LEU A 91 -27.97 -11.73 -20.32
CA LEU A 91 -27.10 -12.30 -21.35
C LEU A 91 -26.67 -13.72 -20.99
N ALA A 92 -26.40 -14.55 -22.00
CA ALA A 92 -25.82 -15.87 -21.78
C ALA A 92 -24.32 -15.81 -21.41
N ALA A 93 -23.63 -14.74 -21.84
CA ALA A 93 -22.24 -14.46 -21.51
C ALA A 93 -21.99 -12.95 -21.61
N LEU A 94 -21.06 -12.44 -20.81
CA LEU A 94 -20.69 -11.03 -20.84
C LEU A 94 -19.78 -10.78 -22.06
N PRO A 95 -20.10 -9.82 -22.95
CA PRO A 95 -19.20 -9.41 -24.03
C PRO A 95 -18.01 -8.60 -23.47
N GLU A 96 -16.97 -8.43 -24.28
CA GLU A 96 -15.78 -7.64 -23.92
C GLU A 96 -16.13 -6.19 -23.53
N VAL A 97 -17.09 -5.60 -24.26
CA VAL A 97 -17.66 -4.28 -23.99
C VAL A 97 -19.16 -4.44 -23.74
N PRO A 98 -19.61 -4.56 -22.47
CA PRO A 98 -21.01 -4.72 -22.14
C PRO A 98 -21.78 -3.39 -22.17
N GLU A 99 -23.00 -3.43 -22.68
CA GLU A 99 -23.99 -2.39 -22.45
C GLU A 99 -24.72 -2.69 -21.13
N TYR A 100 -24.79 -1.70 -20.24
CA TYR A 100 -25.43 -1.83 -18.93
C TYR A 100 -25.98 -0.48 -18.46
N THR A 101 -26.92 -0.52 -17.52
CA THR A 101 -27.37 0.68 -16.79
C THR A 101 -26.78 0.64 -15.39
N GLU A 102 -26.00 1.66 -15.01
CA GLU A 102 -25.48 1.77 -13.64
C GLU A 102 -26.62 1.85 -12.61
N VAL A 103 -26.47 1.09 -11.53
CA VAL A 103 -27.45 1.00 -10.45
C VAL A 103 -26.76 1.13 -9.08
N PRO A 104 -27.42 1.74 -8.08
CA PRO A 104 -26.86 1.88 -6.74
C PRO A 104 -26.76 0.54 -5.99
N GLU A 105 -27.53 -0.46 -6.42
CA GLU A 105 -27.56 -1.80 -5.85
C GLU A 105 -28.09 -2.79 -6.90
N LEU A 106 -27.50 -3.99 -6.96
CA LEU A 106 -28.02 -5.11 -7.75
C LEU A 106 -28.07 -6.37 -6.88
N LYS A 107 -29.24 -7.00 -6.81
CA LYS A 107 -29.41 -8.29 -6.15
C LYS A 107 -29.28 -9.42 -7.17
N VAL A 108 -28.37 -10.35 -6.92
CA VAL A 108 -28.17 -11.56 -7.74
C VAL A 108 -28.27 -12.77 -6.81
N GLY A 109 -29.34 -13.55 -6.97
CA GLY A 109 -29.68 -14.60 -6.01
C GLY A 109 -29.89 -14.03 -4.60
N LEU A 110 -29.07 -14.47 -3.65
CA LEU A 110 -29.05 -13.98 -2.27
C LEU A 110 -28.02 -12.86 -2.02
N THR A 111 -27.10 -12.63 -2.97
CA THR A 111 -26.02 -11.66 -2.82
C THR A 111 -26.47 -10.28 -3.28
N VAL A 112 -26.06 -9.25 -2.53
CA VAL A 112 -26.35 -7.85 -2.84
C VAL A 112 -25.04 -7.17 -3.22
N HIS A 113 -24.93 -6.72 -4.46
CA HIS A 113 -23.77 -6.00 -4.97
C HIS A 113 -24.01 -4.49 -4.94
N ARG A 114 -23.04 -3.74 -4.41
CA ARG A 114 -23.07 -2.27 -4.31
C ARG A 114 -21.81 -1.64 -4.87
N PRO A 115 -21.87 -0.40 -5.40
CA PRO A 115 -20.69 0.38 -5.72
C PRO A 115 -19.87 0.69 -4.46
N TRP A 116 -18.55 0.68 -4.59
CA TRP A 116 -17.62 1.06 -3.53
C TRP A 116 -16.23 1.27 -4.13
N GLU A 117 -15.31 1.82 -3.35
CA GLU A 117 -13.92 1.97 -3.76
C GLU A 117 -13.09 0.81 -3.19
N GLU A 118 -12.34 0.16 -4.07
CA GLU A 118 -11.45 -0.95 -3.79
C GLU A 118 -9.99 -0.50 -3.82
N ALA A 119 -9.07 -1.41 -3.46
CA ALA A 119 -7.64 -1.20 -3.59
C ALA A 119 -6.99 -2.41 -4.26
N ALA A 120 -6.14 -2.15 -5.25
CA ALA A 120 -5.29 -3.14 -5.88
C ALA A 120 -3.87 -2.96 -5.36
N GLU A 121 -3.26 -4.05 -4.90
CA GLU A 121 -1.84 -4.08 -4.62
C GLU A 121 -1.05 -3.87 -5.92
N ARG A 122 -0.08 -2.96 -5.87
CA ARG A 122 0.89 -2.71 -6.92
C ARG A 122 2.29 -2.87 -6.38
N GLN A 123 3.18 -3.28 -7.26
CA GLN A 123 4.59 -3.49 -6.95
C GLN A 123 5.45 -2.84 -8.03
N LEU A 124 6.55 -2.22 -7.60
CA LEU A 124 7.61 -1.75 -8.46
C LEU A 124 8.95 -2.27 -7.95
N ASP A 125 9.66 -3.03 -8.79
CA ASP A 125 11.00 -3.53 -8.48
C ASP A 125 12.05 -2.56 -9.03
N ALA A 126 12.92 -2.03 -8.16
CA ALA A 126 14.11 -1.31 -8.60
C ALA A 126 15.24 -2.25 -9.03
N GLY A 127 15.10 -3.55 -8.83
CA GLY A 127 16.12 -4.56 -9.14
C GLY A 127 17.17 -4.72 -8.04
N ARG A 128 18.27 -5.37 -8.40
CA ARG A 128 19.39 -5.72 -7.51
C ARG A 128 20.66 -4.99 -7.95
N HIS A 129 21.28 -4.23 -7.06
CA HIS A 129 22.42 -3.37 -7.37
C HIS A 129 23.54 -3.56 -6.38
N ARG A 130 24.79 -3.51 -6.85
CA ARG A 130 25.94 -3.47 -5.95
C ARG A 130 25.99 -2.13 -5.23
N CYS A 131 26.37 -2.13 -3.96
CA CYS A 131 26.55 -0.91 -3.18
C CYS A 131 27.55 0.03 -3.82
N GLY A 132 28.63 -0.50 -4.41
CA GLY A 132 29.60 0.31 -5.15
C GLY A 132 28.97 1.14 -6.28
N ASP A 133 28.02 0.55 -7.02
CA ASP A 133 27.32 1.21 -8.12
C ASP A 133 26.35 2.28 -7.60
N LEU A 134 25.59 1.96 -6.55
CA LEU A 134 24.67 2.91 -5.90
C LEU A 134 25.41 4.11 -5.28
N CYS A 135 26.65 3.90 -4.82
CA CYS A 135 27.54 4.97 -4.34
C CYS A 135 28.12 5.83 -5.47
N ALA A 136 28.25 5.28 -6.68
CA ALA A 136 28.72 6.02 -7.85
C ALA A 136 27.61 6.89 -8.45
N GLY A 137 26.36 6.44 -8.36
CA GLY A 137 25.19 7.24 -8.72
C GLY A 137 23.88 6.50 -8.42
N PRO A 138 22.80 7.24 -8.12
CA PRO A 138 21.51 6.62 -7.84
C PRO A 138 20.92 5.97 -9.10
N VAL A 139 20.27 4.83 -8.91
CA VAL A 139 19.49 4.15 -9.95
C VAL A 139 18.05 4.62 -9.87
N ARG A 140 17.48 5.00 -11.02
CA ARG A 140 16.08 5.41 -11.16
C ARG A 140 15.29 4.42 -11.98
N THR A 141 14.13 4.03 -11.46
CA THR A 141 13.15 3.20 -12.16
C THR A 141 11.83 3.95 -12.22
N SER A 142 11.29 4.11 -13.42
CA SER A 142 10.00 4.78 -13.64
C SER A 142 9.01 3.78 -14.21
N VAL A 143 7.78 3.77 -13.69
CA VAL A 143 6.68 2.95 -14.21
C VAL A 143 5.43 3.79 -14.35
N THR A 144 4.74 3.57 -15.47
CA THR A 144 3.40 4.09 -15.73
C THR A 144 2.41 2.93 -15.73
N VAL A 145 1.41 3.00 -14.87
CA VAL A 145 0.21 2.17 -14.93
C VAL A 145 -0.84 2.97 -15.70
N PRO A 146 -1.20 2.58 -16.93
CA PRO A 146 -2.22 3.28 -17.69
C PRO A 146 -3.57 3.14 -16.99
N ALA A 147 -4.45 4.13 -17.19
CA ALA A 147 -5.84 4.03 -16.79
C ALA A 147 -6.47 2.75 -17.37
N GLY A 148 -7.31 2.08 -16.59
CA GLY A 148 -7.83 0.78 -16.94
C GLY A 148 -9.24 0.56 -16.45
N ARG A 149 -9.97 -0.24 -17.22
CA ARG A 149 -11.33 -0.68 -16.93
C ARG A 149 -11.40 -2.19 -17.07
N THR A 150 -12.00 -2.84 -16.07
CA THR A 150 -12.28 -4.28 -16.12
C THR A 150 -13.74 -4.56 -15.84
N HIS A 151 -14.28 -5.61 -16.46
CA HIS A 151 -15.66 -6.04 -16.33
C HIS A 151 -15.70 -7.45 -15.74
N GLU A 152 -16.50 -7.64 -14.70
CA GLU A 152 -16.77 -8.93 -14.06
C GLU A 152 -18.25 -9.24 -14.17
N ALA A 153 -18.59 -10.42 -14.72
CA ALA A 153 -19.98 -10.82 -14.91
C ALA A 153 -20.65 -11.16 -13.56
N LEU A 154 -21.83 -10.59 -13.31
CA LEU A 154 -22.67 -10.94 -12.18
C LEU A 154 -23.77 -11.89 -12.67
N SER A 155 -23.61 -13.17 -12.38
CA SER A 155 -24.45 -14.25 -12.93
C SER A 155 -25.37 -14.84 -11.87
N GLY A 156 -26.62 -15.13 -12.26
CA GLY A 156 -27.54 -15.90 -11.43
C GLY A 156 -27.16 -17.37 -11.34
N ASP A 157 -27.87 -18.11 -10.48
CA ASP A 157 -27.63 -19.56 -10.27
C ASP A 157 -27.80 -20.40 -11.55
N ASP A 158 -28.55 -19.88 -12.52
CA ASP A 158 -28.76 -20.50 -13.83
C ASP A 158 -27.65 -20.17 -14.85
N GLY A 159 -26.62 -19.43 -14.44
CA GLY A 159 -25.51 -19.00 -15.28
C GLY A 159 -25.83 -17.82 -16.19
N THR A 160 -27.04 -17.24 -16.12
CA THR A 160 -27.38 -16.04 -16.88
C THR A 160 -26.77 -14.80 -16.25
N VAL A 161 -26.15 -13.96 -17.09
CA VAL A 161 -25.54 -12.70 -16.67
C VAL A 161 -26.64 -11.64 -16.58
N VAL A 162 -26.93 -11.22 -15.35
CA VAL A 162 -27.98 -10.22 -15.03
C VAL A 162 -27.39 -8.85 -14.71
N GLY A 163 -26.06 -8.77 -14.57
CA GLY A 163 -25.35 -7.53 -14.36
C GLY A 163 -23.84 -7.65 -14.53
N VAL A 164 -23.14 -6.56 -14.22
CA VAL A 164 -21.70 -6.45 -14.34
C VAL A 164 -21.16 -5.62 -13.19
N ALA A 165 -20.05 -6.04 -12.59
CA ALA A 165 -19.22 -5.19 -11.76
C ALA A 165 -18.11 -4.59 -12.62
N VAL A 166 -18.00 -3.27 -12.62
CA VAL A 166 -17.00 -2.54 -13.39
C VAL A 166 -15.99 -1.97 -12.43
N ARG A 167 -14.69 -2.19 -12.67
CA ARG A 167 -13.61 -1.58 -11.87
C ARG A 167 -12.80 -0.68 -12.77
N ASP A 168 -12.76 0.59 -12.41
CA ASP A 168 -11.96 1.62 -13.04
C ASP A 168 -10.81 2.01 -12.13
N HIS A 169 -9.62 2.20 -12.69
CA HIS A 169 -8.49 2.84 -12.02
C HIS A 169 -7.91 3.92 -12.93
N GLU A 170 -7.40 5.00 -12.32
CA GLU A 170 -6.81 6.11 -13.06
C GLU A 170 -5.36 5.82 -13.45
N GLU A 171 -4.81 6.63 -14.36
CA GLU A 171 -3.38 6.54 -14.66
C GLU A 171 -2.53 6.87 -13.42
N LEU A 172 -1.43 6.14 -13.27
CA LEU A 172 -0.44 6.37 -12.23
C LEU A 172 0.99 6.36 -12.81
N GLY A 173 1.73 7.43 -12.58
CA GLY A 173 3.17 7.55 -12.85
C GLY A 173 3.97 7.53 -11.55
N VAL A 174 4.87 6.56 -11.41
CA VAL A 174 5.71 6.37 -10.22
C VAL A 174 7.18 6.38 -10.60
N GLU A 175 7.98 7.13 -9.84
CA GLU A 175 9.44 7.11 -9.91
C GLU A 175 10.01 6.60 -8.58
N LEU A 176 10.90 5.62 -8.67
CA LEU A 176 11.64 5.04 -7.55
C LEU A 176 13.14 5.28 -7.78
N GLU A 177 13.78 5.98 -6.87
CA GLU A 177 15.21 6.25 -6.86
C GLU A 177 15.87 5.53 -5.69
N VAL A 178 16.94 4.80 -5.95
CA VAL A 178 17.76 4.11 -4.94
C VAL A 178 19.19 4.58 -5.08
N GLY A 179 19.78 5.06 -4.01
CA GLY A 179 21.18 5.51 -3.97
C GLY A 179 21.85 5.10 -2.67
N ALA A 180 23.18 5.20 -2.63
CA ALA A 180 23.94 4.96 -1.42
C ALA A 180 25.03 6.02 -1.22
N GLU A 181 25.37 6.27 0.03
CA GLU A 181 26.48 7.13 0.45
C GLU A 181 27.44 6.30 1.30
N ARG A 182 28.75 6.43 1.05
CA ARG A 182 29.80 5.81 1.87
C ARG A 182 29.99 6.62 3.14
N LEU A 183 29.92 5.96 4.28
CA LEU A 183 30.23 6.53 5.58
C LEU A 183 31.57 5.95 6.08
N GLU A 184 31.88 6.14 7.35
CA GLU A 184 33.12 5.62 7.94
C GLU A 184 33.17 4.09 7.93
N GLY A 185 34.35 3.54 7.66
CA GLY A 185 34.58 2.09 7.64
C GLY A 185 33.73 1.39 6.58
N ASP A 186 33.02 0.35 7.00
CA ASP A 186 32.14 -0.43 6.14
C ASP A 186 30.66 0.01 6.18
N LEU A 187 30.39 1.20 6.70
CA LEU A 187 29.05 1.73 6.81
C LEU A 187 28.63 2.44 5.52
N ARG A 188 27.39 2.20 5.09
CA ARG A 188 26.73 2.90 4.00
C ARG A 188 25.37 3.40 4.44
N ARG A 189 24.98 4.57 3.95
CA ARG A 189 23.60 5.06 4.05
C ARG A 189 22.91 4.81 2.72
N VAL A 190 21.94 3.91 2.70
CA VAL A 190 21.13 3.62 1.52
C VAL A 190 19.88 4.46 1.58
N ARG A 191 19.61 5.23 0.53
CA ARG A 191 18.42 6.07 0.39
C ARG A 191 17.49 5.47 -0.65
N VAL A 192 16.21 5.36 -0.28
CA VAL A 192 15.12 5.06 -1.20
C VAL A 192 14.17 6.25 -1.23
N ARG A 193 13.95 6.81 -2.41
CA ARG A 193 13.04 7.93 -2.64
C ARG A 193 11.97 7.53 -3.65
N VAL A 194 10.73 7.83 -3.32
CA VAL A 194 9.54 7.57 -4.14
C VAL A 194 8.93 8.90 -4.51
N ALA A 195 8.55 9.06 -5.77
CA ALA A 195 7.81 10.22 -6.24
C ALA A 195 6.62 9.79 -7.10
N ASN A 196 5.49 10.43 -6.87
CA ASN A 196 4.34 10.33 -7.76
C ASN A 196 4.45 11.42 -8.83
N VAL A 197 4.76 10.98 -10.05
CA VAL A 197 4.99 11.82 -11.24
C VAL A 197 3.79 11.81 -12.19
N THR A 198 2.63 11.33 -11.72
CA THR A 198 1.39 11.29 -12.50
C THR A 198 1.02 12.70 -12.99
N PRO A 199 0.80 12.90 -14.30
CA PRO A 199 0.23 14.13 -14.82
C PRO A 199 -1.13 14.41 -14.15
N TYR A 200 -1.29 15.58 -13.55
CA TYR A 200 -2.52 15.90 -12.83
C TYR A 200 -2.89 17.38 -12.98
N GLU A 201 -4.12 17.62 -13.42
CA GLU A 201 -4.68 18.97 -13.49
C GLU A 201 -5.35 19.32 -12.17
N VAL A 202 -4.84 20.36 -11.50
CA VAL A 202 -5.38 20.83 -10.23
C VAL A 202 -6.70 21.57 -10.49
N GLY A 203 -7.82 20.85 -10.36
CA GLY A 203 -9.17 21.42 -10.32
C GLY A 203 -9.52 22.03 -8.95
N ASP A 204 -10.76 21.83 -8.48
CA ASP A 204 -11.33 22.36 -7.22
C ASP A 204 -10.67 21.84 -5.91
N ARG A 205 -9.40 21.40 -5.94
CA ARG A 205 -8.67 20.78 -4.80
C ARG A 205 -9.45 19.63 -4.17
N ASP A 206 -10.11 18.84 -5.02
CA ASP A 206 -10.79 17.63 -4.59
C ASP A 206 -9.75 16.56 -4.24
N ARG A 207 -9.58 16.33 -2.94
CA ARG A 207 -8.68 15.31 -2.40
C ARG A 207 -9.12 13.89 -2.77
N GLU A 208 -10.43 13.64 -2.88
CA GLU A 208 -10.97 12.33 -3.26
C GLU A 208 -10.56 11.98 -4.70
N ARG A 209 -10.70 12.94 -5.60
CA ARG A 209 -10.19 12.80 -6.98
C ARG A 209 -8.69 12.61 -7.03
N ALA A 210 -7.92 13.39 -6.27
CA ALA A 210 -6.46 13.28 -6.23
C ALA A 210 -6.01 11.89 -5.73
N MET A 211 -6.72 11.32 -4.77
CA MET A 211 -6.43 10.00 -4.18
C MET A 211 -6.52 8.85 -5.20
N ARG A 212 -7.33 8.99 -6.25
CA ARG A 212 -7.41 8.00 -7.35
C ARG A 212 -6.14 7.95 -8.19
N HIS A 213 -5.35 9.02 -8.17
CA HIS A 213 -4.05 9.12 -8.82
C HIS A 213 -2.88 9.01 -7.81
N SER A 214 -3.13 8.49 -6.61
CA SER A 214 -2.13 8.41 -5.54
C SER A 214 -1.66 6.98 -5.29
N LEU A 215 -0.42 6.85 -4.80
CA LEU A 215 -0.02 5.64 -4.07
C LEU A 215 -0.61 5.76 -2.66
N VAL A 216 -1.24 4.69 -2.17
CA VAL A 216 -1.81 4.62 -0.82
C VAL A 216 -1.07 3.54 -0.04
N SER A 217 -0.81 3.77 1.25
CA SER A 217 -0.09 2.80 2.09
C SER A 217 1.27 2.41 1.47
N THR A 218 2.07 3.42 1.12
CA THR A 218 3.33 3.21 0.40
C THR A 218 4.40 2.63 1.33
N HIS A 219 4.90 1.44 1.00
CA HIS A 219 5.96 0.74 1.72
C HIS A 219 7.15 0.47 0.81
N ALA A 220 8.37 0.62 1.33
CA ALA A 220 9.58 0.17 0.67
C ALA A 220 10.16 -1.06 1.38
N LEU A 221 10.66 -2.00 0.59
CA LEU A 221 11.24 -3.26 1.03
C LEU A 221 12.67 -3.30 0.53
N LEU A 222 13.61 -3.51 1.45
CA LEU A 222 15.01 -3.61 1.12
C LEU A 222 15.56 -4.96 1.57
N GLY A 223 16.22 -5.65 0.66
CA GLY A 223 16.98 -6.86 0.95
C GLY A 223 18.46 -6.60 0.75
N VAL A 224 19.32 -7.33 1.47
CA VAL A 224 20.76 -7.30 1.23
C VAL A 224 21.36 -8.70 1.15
N GLU A 225 22.36 -8.85 0.28
CA GLU A 225 23.26 -10.00 0.24
C GLU A 225 24.71 -9.50 0.41
N GLY A 226 25.52 -10.20 1.22
CA GLY A 226 26.92 -9.80 1.47
C GLY A 226 27.08 -8.58 2.38
N GLY A 227 26.06 -8.26 3.19
CA GLY A 227 26.06 -7.22 4.20
C GLY A 227 24.89 -7.43 5.18
N ARG A 228 24.70 -6.48 6.10
CA ARG A 228 23.59 -6.47 7.06
C ARG A 228 23.03 -5.07 7.28
N TRP A 229 21.72 -4.96 7.37
CA TRP A 229 21.06 -3.74 7.79
C TRP A 229 21.27 -3.50 9.29
N LEU A 230 21.34 -2.24 9.69
CA LEU A 230 21.43 -1.85 11.09
C LEU A 230 20.11 -1.21 11.53
N SER A 231 19.71 -1.53 12.77
CA SER A 231 18.62 -0.83 13.43
C SER A 231 18.90 0.67 13.50
N LEU A 232 17.89 1.50 13.19
CA LEU A 232 17.94 2.93 13.48
C LEU A 232 17.41 3.27 14.88
N ALA A 233 16.62 2.38 15.48
CA ALA A 233 16.04 2.57 16.80
C ALA A 233 17.04 2.21 17.91
N ASP A 234 17.83 1.16 17.69
CA ASP A 234 18.90 0.68 18.58
C ASP A 234 20.19 0.42 17.78
N PRO A 235 20.82 1.48 17.24
CA PRO A 235 22.04 1.33 16.43
C PRO A 235 23.24 0.93 17.30
N PRO A 236 24.17 0.12 16.76
CA PRO A 236 25.44 -0.12 17.46
C PRO A 236 26.23 1.20 17.62
N GLU A 237 27.09 1.27 18.64
CA GLU A 237 27.78 2.51 19.04
C GLU A 237 28.50 3.22 17.89
N HIS A 238 29.16 2.46 17.01
CA HIS A 238 29.90 2.99 15.85
C HIS A 238 28.99 3.58 14.76
N ALA A 239 27.70 3.28 14.76
CA ALA A 239 26.72 3.74 13.78
C ALA A 239 25.73 4.76 14.36
N ALA A 240 25.79 5.06 15.66
CA ALA A 240 24.81 5.90 16.36
C ALA A 240 24.69 7.32 15.76
N GLU A 241 25.82 7.96 15.42
CA GLU A 241 25.82 9.28 14.77
C GLU A 241 25.21 9.22 13.38
N ALA A 242 25.58 8.19 12.60
CA ALA A 242 25.04 7.98 11.26
C ALA A 242 23.53 7.72 11.27
N ALA A 243 23.03 7.00 12.28
CA ALA A 243 21.62 6.69 12.46
C ALA A 243 20.84 7.95 12.83
N ALA A 244 21.35 8.74 13.78
CA ALA A 244 20.76 10.01 14.18
C ALA A 244 20.70 11.04 13.03
N ALA A 245 21.62 10.94 12.07
CA ALA A 245 21.66 11.80 10.89
C ALA A 245 20.77 11.33 9.72
N CYS A 246 20.09 10.17 9.83
CA CYS A 246 19.19 9.68 8.79
C CYS A 246 17.90 10.51 8.71
N VAL A 247 17.45 10.79 7.49
CA VAL A 247 16.26 11.59 7.18
C VAL A 247 15.20 10.72 6.50
N ASN A 248 14.20 10.38 7.30
CA ASN A 248 13.04 9.58 6.92
C ASN A 248 11.80 10.48 6.83
N THR A 249 11.12 10.47 5.68
CA THR A 249 9.90 11.27 5.44
C THR A 249 8.81 10.40 4.84
N GLY A 250 7.77 10.13 5.62
CA GLY A 250 6.61 9.35 5.18
C GLY A 250 6.82 7.84 5.17
N MET A 251 8.04 7.35 5.40
CA MET A 251 8.37 5.94 5.60
C MET A 251 9.50 5.81 6.62
N TRP A 252 9.34 4.94 7.61
CA TRP A 252 10.33 4.67 8.66
C TRP A 252 10.79 3.21 8.57
N PRO A 253 12.10 2.94 8.50
CA PRO A 253 12.63 1.60 8.30
C PRO A 253 12.67 0.82 9.62
N VAL A 254 12.27 -0.44 9.55
CA VAL A 254 12.44 -1.43 10.61
C VAL A 254 13.01 -2.73 10.07
N LEU A 255 13.80 -3.42 10.89
CA LEU A 255 14.29 -4.76 10.60
C LEU A 255 13.15 -5.78 10.62
N VAL A 256 13.21 -6.75 9.72
CA VAL A 256 12.19 -7.79 9.57
C VAL A 256 12.82 -9.17 9.76
N GLY A 257 12.18 -9.98 10.60
CA GLY A 257 12.66 -11.32 10.93
C GLY A 257 12.73 -11.53 12.43
N GLU A 258 13.31 -12.65 12.83
CA GLU A 258 13.69 -12.85 14.22
C GLU A 258 14.87 -11.94 14.59
N PRO A 259 15.09 -11.62 15.87
CA PRO A 259 16.29 -10.90 16.30
C PRO A 259 17.58 -11.56 15.76
N GLY A 260 18.36 -10.80 14.99
CA GLY A 260 19.55 -11.25 14.28
C GLY A 260 19.36 -11.57 12.79
N ASP A 261 18.11 -11.56 12.29
CA ASP A 261 17.81 -11.52 10.86
C ASP A 261 17.98 -10.09 10.35
N ASP A 262 19.22 -9.75 9.98
CA ASP A 262 19.61 -8.39 9.56
C ASP A 262 19.67 -8.25 8.02
N ASP A 263 18.99 -9.12 7.27
CA ASP A 263 19.05 -9.17 5.80
C ASP A 263 17.92 -8.38 5.11
N THR A 264 16.90 -7.97 5.86
CA THR A 264 15.67 -7.39 5.34
C THR A 264 15.19 -6.20 6.17
N VAL A 265 14.81 -5.12 5.47
CA VAL A 265 14.15 -3.93 6.05
C VAL A 265 12.79 -3.72 5.40
N LEU A 266 11.80 -3.38 6.24
CA LEU A 266 10.52 -2.81 5.82
C LEU A 266 10.48 -1.34 6.21
N ALA A 267 10.38 -0.44 5.25
CA ALA A 267 10.07 0.95 5.50
C ALA A 267 8.56 1.16 5.38
N SER A 268 7.94 1.51 6.51
CA SER A 268 6.49 1.61 6.66
C SER A 268 6.05 3.06 6.94
N PRO A 269 4.87 3.49 6.46
CA PRO A 269 4.34 4.81 6.79
C PRO A 269 3.75 4.92 8.21
N ILE A 270 3.68 3.79 8.92
CA ILE A 270 3.39 3.73 10.35
C ILE A 270 4.68 3.35 11.09
N ILE A 271 4.86 3.89 12.30
CA ILE A 271 6.04 3.61 13.11
C ILE A 271 5.87 2.23 13.73
N LEU A 272 6.80 1.33 13.45
CA LEU A 272 6.86 -0.02 13.97
C LEU A 272 8.14 -0.18 14.80
N GLU A 273 8.21 -1.25 15.59
CA GLU A 273 9.45 -1.68 16.24
C GLU A 273 10.22 -2.65 15.33
N ASP A 274 11.52 -2.80 15.56
CA ASP A 274 12.31 -3.82 14.85
C ASP A 274 11.88 -5.23 15.21
N HIS A 275 12.06 -6.14 14.25
CA HIS A 275 11.68 -7.56 14.39
C HIS A 275 10.21 -7.74 14.76
N VAL A 276 9.36 -6.85 14.23
CA VAL A 276 7.93 -6.86 14.51
C VAL A 276 7.31 -8.21 14.12
N GLN A 277 6.55 -8.78 15.04
CA GLN A 277 5.93 -10.11 14.89
C GLN A 277 4.43 -9.95 14.65
N VAL A 278 3.90 -10.61 13.61
CA VAL A 278 2.44 -10.75 13.46
C VAL A 278 1.97 -11.73 14.53
N ALA A 279 1.07 -11.30 15.42
CA ALA A 279 0.58 -12.16 16.48
C ALA A 279 -0.17 -13.39 15.91
N PRO A 280 0.06 -14.60 16.46
CA PRO A 280 -0.56 -15.82 15.96
C PRO A 280 -2.07 -15.91 16.23
N GLU A 281 -2.62 -15.02 17.06
CA GLU A 281 -4.00 -15.04 17.55
C GLU A 281 -4.95 -14.12 16.75
N SER A 282 -4.43 -13.26 15.86
CA SER A 282 -5.27 -12.39 15.04
C SER A 282 -6.05 -13.22 14.00
N PRO A 283 -7.40 -13.10 13.92
CA PRO A 283 -8.19 -13.80 12.94
C PRO A 283 -8.00 -13.16 11.55
N GLY A 284 -6.89 -13.52 10.89
CA GLY A 284 -6.46 -13.00 9.58
C GLY A 284 -5.15 -12.21 9.65
N ASP A 285 -4.71 -11.69 8.50
CA ASP A 285 -3.49 -10.88 8.33
C ASP A 285 -3.65 -9.48 8.95
N LEU A 286 -3.96 -9.37 10.24
CA LEU A 286 -4.08 -8.10 10.99
C LEU A 286 -3.12 -8.10 12.18
N PHE A 287 -2.64 -6.91 12.58
CA PHE A 287 -1.73 -6.74 13.70
C PHE A 287 -2.49 -6.63 15.04
N ASP A 288 -1.99 -7.33 16.04
CA ASP A 288 -2.51 -7.34 17.41
C ASP A 288 -1.81 -6.25 18.24
N SER A 289 -2.50 -5.15 18.47
CA SER A 289 -2.41 -4.48 19.77
C SER A 289 -3.64 -4.92 20.52
N ARG A 290 -3.51 -5.76 21.57
CA ARG A 290 -4.64 -6.36 22.30
C ARG A 290 -5.77 -5.39 22.65
N GLU A 291 -5.44 -4.12 22.83
CA GLU A 291 -6.39 -3.02 23.07
C GLU A 291 -7.27 -2.69 21.85
N ILE A 292 -6.72 -2.72 20.62
CA ILE A 292 -7.42 -2.47 19.36
C ILE A 292 -8.29 -3.67 18.98
N ASP A 293 -7.83 -4.90 19.17
CA ASP A 293 -8.62 -6.10 18.88
C ASP A 293 -9.78 -6.26 19.88
N GLU A 294 -9.59 -5.91 21.16
CA GLU A 294 -10.68 -5.80 22.12
C GLU A 294 -11.65 -4.68 21.74
N LEU A 295 -11.16 -3.51 21.30
CA LEU A 295 -12.00 -2.40 20.83
C LEU A 295 -12.77 -2.75 19.56
N LEU A 296 -12.17 -3.45 18.59
CA LEU A 296 -12.82 -3.92 17.36
C LEU A 296 -13.83 -5.02 17.66
N THR A 297 -13.51 -5.95 18.55
CA THR A 297 -14.43 -7.00 19.01
C THR A 297 -15.61 -6.39 19.77
N LEU A 298 -15.35 -5.47 20.70
CA LEU A 298 -16.39 -4.72 21.41
C LEU A 298 -17.22 -3.87 20.45
N SER A 299 -16.59 -3.24 19.45
CA SER A 299 -17.29 -2.47 18.42
C SER A 299 -18.21 -3.36 17.58
N ILE A 300 -17.74 -4.54 17.15
CA ILE A 300 -18.52 -5.55 16.43
C ILE A 300 -19.69 -6.06 17.28
N LEU A 301 -19.49 -6.24 18.59
CA LEU A 301 -20.56 -6.62 19.51
C LEU A 301 -21.60 -5.51 19.68
N THR A 302 -21.20 -4.24 19.53
CA THR A 302 -22.11 -3.07 19.54
C THR A 302 -22.77 -2.76 18.20
N LEU A 303 -22.36 -3.41 17.10
CA LEU A 303 -23.01 -3.23 15.80
C LEU A 303 -24.44 -3.79 15.82
N THR A 304 -25.34 -3.05 15.19
CA THR A 304 -26.70 -3.51 14.90
C THR A 304 -26.67 -4.70 13.96
N ASP A 305 -27.75 -5.50 13.95
CA ASP A 305 -27.83 -6.67 13.05
C ASP A 305 -27.74 -6.25 11.57
N GLU A 306 -28.26 -5.07 11.20
CA GLU A 306 -28.10 -4.49 9.87
C GLU A 306 -26.63 -4.17 9.50
N GLU A 307 -25.84 -3.68 10.46
CA GLU A 307 -24.42 -3.40 10.25
C GLU A 307 -23.59 -4.69 10.19
N LYS A 308 -23.95 -5.71 10.96
CA LYS A 308 -23.35 -7.05 10.89
C LYS A 308 -23.62 -7.72 9.55
N ASP A 309 -24.84 -7.59 9.02
CA ASP A 309 -25.20 -8.11 7.70
C ASP A 309 -24.50 -7.35 6.58
N ALA A 310 -24.33 -6.03 6.71
CA ALA A 310 -23.54 -5.23 5.78
C ALA A 310 -22.06 -5.64 5.77
N MET A 311 -21.47 -5.97 6.92
CA MET A 311 -20.10 -6.48 7.00
C MET A 311 -19.94 -7.87 6.37
N ARG A 312 -20.92 -8.76 6.56
CA ARG A 312 -20.90 -10.09 5.92
C ARG A 312 -20.97 -9.98 4.40
N ALA A 313 -21.76 -9.02 3.89
CA ALA A 313 -21.87 -8.74 2.46
C ALA A 313 -20.61 -8.08 1.85
N ALA A 314 -19.75 -7.47 2.67
CA ALA A 314 -18.49 -6.85 2.22
C ALA A 314 -17.31 -7.84 2.11
N ARG A 315 -17.45 -9.07 2.63
CA ARG A 315 -16.42 -10.12 2.63
C ARG A 315 -16.58 -11.17 1.51
N ALA A 316 -17.66 -11.09 0.73
CA ALA A 316 -18.00 -12.01 -0.37
C ALA A 316 -17.91 -11.30 -1.72
#